data_AF-A0A7V8W4M7-F1
#
_entry.id   AF-A0A7V8W4M7-F1
#
_cell.length_a   1.000
_cell.length_b   1.000
_cell.length_c   1.000
_cell.angle_alpha   90.00
_cell.angle_beta   90.00
_cell.angle_gamma   90.00
#
_symmetry.space_group_name_H-M   'P 1'
#
loop_
_entity.id
_entity.type
_entity.pdbx_description
1 polymer ?
#
loop_
_entity_poly.entity_id
_entity_poly.type
_entity_poly.pdbx_seq_one_letter_code
_entity_poly.pdbx_strand_id
1 'polypeptide(L)'
;DAYLLLGLTYFQSEQYTLASQAFEEGIRYNPANPDLHFNLGTVYDKLNRFDDVVRTMESALKLDPKHADTLNYLGYTYADRGMKISEAVELTQRAVSLKPDNGYYVDSLAWALFKMGLLDEAKTEITKAAMLVKDDPVIYEHLGEISLKQNLRQEAKEAWLHSLELDPSNAKLIDRYKERGFGDPTLEERVREAKRRVSQNTINSK
;
A
#
# COMPACT_ATOMS: atom_id res chain seq x y z
N ASP A 1 3.49 -4.61 25.68
CA ASP A 1 3.39 -3.20 26.10
C ASP A 1 1.91 -2.81 26.10
N ALA A 2 1.36 -2.34 27.22
CA ALA A 2 -0.08 -2.09 27.37
C ALA A 2 -0.58 -0.94 26.48
N TYR A 3 0.26 0.08 26.27
CA TYR A 3 -0.07 1.22 25.43
C TYR A 3 -0.06 0.87 23.93
N LEU A 4 0.84 -0.03 23.52
CA LEU A 4 0.85 -0.57 22.16
C LEU A 4 -0.48 -1.29 21.85
N LEU A 5 -0.93 -2.19 22.74
CA LEU A 5 -2.19 -2.91 22.56
C LEU A 5 -3.39 -1.96 22.55
N LEU A 6 -3.42 -0.99 23.47
CA LEU A 6 -4.50 0.01 23.56
C LEU A 6 -4.58 0.85 22.28
N GLY A 7 -3.45 1.37 21.80
CA GLY A 7 -3.41 2.16 20.57
C GLY A 7 -3.84 1.35 19.34
N LEU A 8 -3.40 0.09 19.24
CA LEU A 8 -3.83 -0.81 18.16
C LEU A 8 -5.34 -1.10 18.22
N THR A 9 -5.92 -1.22 19.41
CA THR A 9 -7.35 -1.44 19.61
C THR A 9 -8.16 -0.22 19.14
N TYR A 10 -7.71 0.99 19.50
CA TYR A 10 -8.32 2.22 19.00
C TYR A 10 -8.16 2.37 17.49
N PHE A 11 -6.99 2.03 16.94
CA PHE A 11 -6.75 2.08 15.49
C PHE A 11 -7.68 1.14 14.72
N GLN A 12 -7.86 -0.09 15.18
CA GLN A 12 -8.80 -1.06 14.58
C GLN A 12 -10.25 -0.59 14.64
N SER A 13 -10.60 0.20 15.66
CA SER A 13 -11.92 0.81 15.81
C SER A 13 -12.03 2.17 15.10
N GLU A 14 -11.05 2.54 14.27
CA GLU A 14 -10.94 3.82 13.55
C GLU A 14 -10.96 5.07 14.46
N GLN A 15 -10.69 4.91 15.75
CA GLN A 15 -10.62 5.98 16.74
C GLN A 15 -9.21 6.59 16.74
N TYR A 16 -8.80 7.15 15.59
CA TYR A 16 -7.42 7.57 15.32
C TYR A 16 -6.88 8.59 16.34
N THR A 17 -7.70 9.53 16.82
CA THR A 17 -7.28 10.49 17.85
C THR A 17 -6.96 9.82 19.18
N LEU A 18 -7.73 8.79 19.58
CA LEU A 18 -7.45 8.05 20.81
C LEU A 18 -6.25 7.10 20.62
N ALA A 19 -6.10 6.54 19.42
CA ALA A 19 -4.94 5.73 19.06
C ALA A 19 -3.63 6.53 19.17
N SER A 20 -3.60 7.76 18.64
CA SER A 20 -2.41 8.62 18.74
C SER A 20 -2.09 8.95 20.19
N GLN A 21 -3.10 9.29 21.01
CA GLN A 21 -2.90 9.55 22.44
C GLN A 21 -2.32 8.34 23.18
N ALA A 22 -2.84 7.13 22.91
CA ALA A 22 -2.34 5.92 23.52
C ALA A 22 -0.88 5.63 23.15
N PHE A 23 -0.50 5.79 21.88
CA PHE A 23 0.89 5.61 21.44
C PHE A 23 1.81 6.71 21.98
N GLU A 24 1.38 7.97 22.00
CA GLU A 24 2.13 9.09 22.58
C GLU A 24 2.42 8.86 24.07
N GLU A 25 1.43 8.40 24.86
CA GLU A 25 1.65 8.00 26.25
C GLU A 25 2.61 6.81 26.34
N GLY A 26 2.44 5.79 25.50
CA GLY A 26 3.38 4.66 25.43
C GLY A 26 4.81 5.12 25.21
N ILE A 27 5.05 6.06 24.29
CA ILE A 27 6.38 6.62 23.99
C ILE A 27 6.93 7.37 25.21
N ARG A 28 6.10 8.05 26.00
CA ARG A 28 6.57 8.71 27.24
C ARG A 28 7.10 7.69 28.25
N TYR A 29 6.46 6.53 28.37
CA TYR A 29 6.90 5.47 29.29
C TYR A 29 8.05 4.63 28.73
N ASN A 30 8.07 4.38 27.42
CA ASN A 30 9.06 3.56 26.75
C ASN A 30 9.51 4.20 25.42
N PRO A 31 10.35 5.24 25.49
CA PRO A 31 10.73 6.01 24.31
C PRO A 31 11.61 5.23 23.31
N ALA A 32 12.20 4.12 23.75
CA ALA A 32 13.10 3.30 22.94
C ALA A 32 12.40 2.16 22.19
N ASN A 33 11.07 2.10 22.22
CA ASN A 33 10.31 1.07 21.51
C ASN A 33 9.97 1.53 20.07
N PRO A 34 10.61 0.96 19.02
CA PRO A 34 10.36 1.35 17.63
C PRO A 34 8.91 1.09 17.19
N ASP A 35 8.24 0.05 17.73
CA ASP A 35 6.86 -0.28 17.37
C ASP A 35 5.89 0.84 17.73
N LEU A 36 6.12 1.52 18.86
CA LEU A 36 5.25 2.63 19.27
C LEU A 36 5.38 3.82 18.32
N HIS A 37 6.60 4.14 17.89
CA HIS A 37 6.84 5.20 16.91
C HIS A 37 6.28 4.83 15.53
N PHE A 38 6.47 3.59 15.07
CA PHE A 38 5.90 3.09 13.82
C PHE A 38 4.38 3.21 13.82
N ASN A 39 3.71 2.67 14.84
CA ASN A 39 2.25 2.69 14.91
C ASN A 39 1.68 4.11 15.13
N LEU A 40 2.40 5.00 15.81
CA LEU A 40 2.01 6.41 15.86
C LEU A 40 2.07 7.04 14.47
N GLY A 41 3.09 6.73 13.67
CA GLY A 41 3.20 7.21 12.30
C GLY A 41 2.07 6.72 11.40
N THR A 42 1.64 5.46 11.51
CA THR A 42 0.49 4.96 10.72
C THR A 42 -0.82 5.64 11.13
N VAL A 43 -1.01 5.97 12.41
CA VAL A 43 -2.15 6.78 12.88
C VAL A 43 -2.11 8.19 12.28
N TYR A 44 -0.95 8.85 12.30
CA TYR A 44 -0.82 10.19 11.75
C TYR A 44 -1.12 10.25 10.26
N ASP A 45 -0.82 9.19 9.51
CA ASP A 45 -1.17 9.11 8.09
C ASP A 45 -2.69 9.05 7.90
N LYS A 46 -3.42 8.29 8.74
CA LYS A 46 -4.91 8.30 8.77
C LYS A 46 -5.49 9.66 9.13
N LEU A 47 -4.76 10.45 9.91
CA LEU A 47 -5.10 11.83 10.25
C LEU A 47 -4.61 12.86 9.22
N ASN A 48 -4.05 12.42 8.08
CA ASN A 48 -3.46 13.26 7.04
C ASN A 48 -2.31 14.19 7.53
N ARG A 49 -1.64 13.81 8.63
CA ARG A 49 -0.54 14.56 9.25
C ARG A 49 0.83 14.09 8.74
N PHE A 50 1.12 14.37 7.48
CA PHE A 50 2.28 13.82 6.79
C PHE A 50 3.64 14.12 7.45
N ASP A 51 3.87 15.37 7.87
CA ASP A 51 5.14 15.72 8.50
C ASP A 51 5.38 14.95 9.81
N ASP A 52 4.29 14.60 10.51
CA ASP A 52 4.36 13.75 11.69
C ASP A 52 4.65 12.28 11.35
N VAL A 53 4.11 11.76 10.23
CA VAL A 53 4.46 10.43 9.70
C VAL A 53 5.97 10.34 9.50
N VAL A 54 6.56 11.30 8.79
CA VAL A 54 8.00 11.28 8.51
C VAL A 54 8.82 11.30 9.80
N ARG A 55 8.53 12.22 10.72
CA ARG A 55 9.27 12.32 12.00
C ARG A 55 9.19 11.05 12.85
N THR A 56 8.01 10.45 12.94
CA THR A 56 7.81 9.25 13.76
C THR A 56 8.44 8.02 13.12
N MET A 57 8.34 7.88 11.80
CA MET A 57 9.00 6.80 11.06
C MET A 57 10.54 6.92 11.12
N GLU A 58 11.09 8.11 10.98
CA GLU A 58 12.53 8.36 11.17
C GLU A 58 12.98 8.05 12.61
N SER A 59 12.14 8.35 13.61
CA SER A 59 12.40 7.99 15.01
C SER A 59 12.41 6.47 15.22
N ALA A 60 11.46 5.75 14.62
CA ALA A 60 11.44 4.29 14.64
C ALA A 60 12.70 3.69 13.98
N LEU A 61 13.13 4.20 12.82
CA LEU A 61 14.35 3.72 12.14
C LEU A 61 15.64 4.08 12.87
N LYS A 62 15.65 5.17 13.64
CA LYS A 62 16.78 5.51 14.50
C LYS A 62 16.94 4.51 15.64
N LEU A 63 15.83 4.01 16.17
CA LEU A 63 15.80 3.01 17.25
C LEU A 63 16.10 1.60 16.72
N ASP A 64 15.49 1.24 15.59
CA ASP A 64 15.76 -0.02 14.88
C ASP A 64 15.91 0.22 13.37
N PRO A 65 17.15 0.33 12.87
CA PRO A 65 17.42 0.49 11.44
C PRO A 65 16.99 -0.69 10.55
N LYS A 66 16.61 -1.83 11.15
CA LYS A 66 16.15 -3.04 10.45
C LYS A 66 14.66 -3.29 10.65
N HIS A 67 13.91 -2.29 11.15
CA HIS A 67 12.47 -2.42 11.30
C HIS A 67 11.78 -2.44 9.92
N ALA A 68 11.53 -3.63 9.40
CA ALA A 68 11.12 -3.84 8.01
C ALA A 68 9.80 -3.15 7.65
N ASP A 69 8.83 -3.14 8.58
CA ASP A 69 7.54 -2.48 8.36
C ASP A 69 7.69 -0.96 8.26
N THR A 70 8.59 -0.35 9.04
CA THR A 70 8.88 1.09 8.98
C THR A 70 9.62 1.45 7.71
N LEU A 71 10.63 0.65 7.32
CA LEU A 71 11.34 0.82 6.06
C LEU A 71 10.37 0.80 4.88
N ASN A 72 9.48 -0.20 4.84
CA ASN A 72 8.50 -0.32 3.78
C ASN A 72 7.52 0.86 3.76
N TYR A 73 6.94 1.19 4.92
CA TYR A 73 5.92 2.23 5.01
C TYR A 73 6.49 3.60 4.59
N LEU A 74 7.63 4.00 5.16
CA LEU A 74 8.26 5.28 4.81
C LEU A 74 8.66 5.33 3.34
N GLY A 75 9.26 4.25 2.82
CA GLY A 75 9.65 4.15 1.43
C GLY A 75 8.46 4.25 0.47
N TYR A 76 7.40 3.50 0.72
CA TYR A 76 6.16 3.58 -0.07
C TYR A 76 5.53 4.98 0.01
N THR A 77 5.43 5.56 1.21
CA THR A 77 4.86 6.91 1.38
C THR A 77 5.64 7.96 0.60
N TYR A 78 6.97 7.89 0.59
CA TYR A 78 7.82 8.78 -0.22
C TYR A 78 7.57 8.60 -1.72
N ALA A 79 7.54 7.36 -2.21
CA ALA A 79 7.25 7.07 -3.60
C ALA A 79 5.87 7.58 -4.03
N ASP A 80 4.83 7.28 -3.25
CA ASP A 80 3.45 7.63 -3.57
C ASP A 80 3.23 9.15 -3.65
N ARG A 81 3.85 9.90 -2.72
CA ARG A 81 3.81 11.36 -2.69
C ARG A 81 4.78 12.05 -3.66
N GLY A 82 5.59 11.30 -4.40
CA GLY A 82 6.53 11.89 -5.36
C GLY A 82 7.74 12.57 -4.69
N MET A 83 8.08 12.20 -3.45
CA MET A 83 9.12 12.84 -2.63
C MET A 83 10.29 11.90 -2.40
N LYS A 84 11.51 12.45 -2.29
CA LYS A 84 12.72 11.68 -1.92
C LYS A 84 12.83 10.32 -2.65
N ILE A 85 12.55 10.31 -3.96
CA ILE A 85 12.35 9.08 -4.73
C ILE A 85 13.54 8.10 -4.65
N SER A 86 14.78 8.60 -4.66
CA SER A 86 15.96 7.75 -4.48
C SER A 86 16.01 7.08 -3.10
N GLU A 87 15.61 7.80 -2.05
CA GLU A 87 15.51 7.26 -0.69
C GLU A 87 14.36 6.24 -0.59
N ALA A 88 13.24 6.48 -1.27
CA ALA A 88 12.11 5.54 -1.34
C ALA A 88 12.54 4.17 -1.88
N VAL A 89 13.32 4.15 -2.96
CA VAL A 89 13.88 2.91 -3.53
C VAL A 89 14.83 2.23 -2.55
N GLU A 90 15.73 2.97 -1.88
CA GLU A 90 16.64 2.38 -0.90
C GLU A 90 15.89 1.73 0.27
N LEU A 91 14.91 2.44 0.83
CA LEU A 91 14.13 1.99 1.98
C LEU A 91 13.31 0.73 1.64
N THR A 92 12.59 0.75 0.52
CA THR A 92 11.80 -0.41 0.06
C THR A 92 12.69 -1.59 -0.31
N GLN A 93 13.85 -1.36 -0.94
CA GLN A 93 14.82 -2.42 -1.23
C GLN A 93 15.36 -3.09 0.04
N ARG A 94 15.63 -2.31 1.09
CA ARG A 94 16.02 -2.85 2.40
C ARG A 94 14.90 -3.64 3.06
N ALA A 95 13.65 -3.17 2.98
CA ALA A 95 12.50 -3.91 3.49
C ALA A 95 12.33 -5.27 2.79
N VAL A 96 12.42 -5.30 1.45
CA VAL A 96 12.39 -6.53 0.65
C VAL A 96 13.57 -7.45 0.99
N SER A 97 14.76 -6.90 1.21
CA SER A 97 15.93 -7.71 1.58
C SER A 97 15.76 -8.41 2.94
N LEU A 98 15.00 -7.81 3.86
CA LEU A 98 14.68 -8.40 5.17
C LEU A 98 13.54 -9.41 5.12
N LYS A 99 12.54 -9.19 4.26
CA LYS A 99 11.37 -10.06 4.07
C LYS A 99 11.09 -10.28 2.57
N PRO A 100 11.89 -11.10 1.86
CA PRO A 100 11.85 -11.21 0.39
C PRO A 100 10.58 -11.86 -0.16
N ASP A 101 9.86 -12.62 0.67
CA ASP A 101 8.62 -13.31 0.31
C ASP A 101 7.37 -12.48 0.68
N ASN A 102 7.55 -11.28 1.24
CA ASN A 102 6.43 -10.37 1.51
C ASN A 102 6.04 -9.61 0.24
N GLY A 103 5.05 -10.12 -0.49
CA GLY A 103 4.61 -9.54 -1.76
C GLY A 103 4.18 -8.07 -1.68
N TYR A 104 3.67 -7.59 -0.54
CA TYR A 104 3.33 -6.17 -0.35
C TYR A 104 4.57 -5.27 -0.29
N TYR A 105 5.69 -5.78 0.23
CA TYR A 105 6.95 -5.04 0.21
C TYR A 105 7.55 -5.03 -1.20
N VAL A 106 7.42 -6.14 -1.91
CA VAL A 106 7.83 -6.24 -3.32
C VAL A 106 7.03 -5.27 -4.19
N ASP A 107 5.72 -5.17 -3.97
CA ASP A 107 4.85 -4.17 -4.62
C ASP A 107 5.31 -2.73 -4.31
N SER A 108 5.61 -2.43 -3.04
CA SER A 108 6.11 -1.11 -2.64
C SER A 108 7.45 -0.75 -3.33
N LEU A 109 8.36 -1.71 -3.47
CA LEU A 109 9.60 -1.54 -4.24
C LEU A 109 9.31 -1.29 -5.72
N ALA A 110 8.41 -2.06 -6.33
CA ALA A 110 8.01 -1.87 -7.71
C ALA A 110 7.43 -0.46 -7.94
N TRP A 111 6.60 0.04 -7.02
CA TRP A 111 6.06 1.39 -7.08
C TRP A 111 7.16 2.46 -6.94
N ALA A 112 8.12 2.28 -6.03
CA ALA A 112 9.24 3.21 -5.90
C ALA A 112 10.12 3.26 -7.16
N LEU A 113 10.43 2.10 -7.75
CA LEU A 113 11.18 1.99 -9.01
C LEU A 113 10.42 2.65 -10.17
N PHE A 114 9.11 2.44 -10.25
CA PHE A 114 8.24 3.09 -11.22
C PHE A 114 8.29 4.62 -11.12
N LYS A 115 8.20 5.16 -9.90
CA LYS A 115 8.29 6.60 -9.65
C LYS A 115 9.68 7.16 -9.97
N MET A 116 10.72 6.34 -9.85
CA MET A 116 12.09 6.69 -10.27
C MET A 116 12.30 6.62 -11.80
N GLY A 117 11.37 6.01 -12.53
CA GLY A 117 11.45 5.82 -13.99
C GLY A 117 12.21 4.56 -14.42
N LEU A 118 12.55 3.68 -13.47
CA LEU A 118 13.18 2.38 -13.71
C LEU A 118 12.11 1.35 -14.05
N LEU A 119 11.57 1.45 -15.28
CA LEU A 119 10.35 0.76 -15.67
C LEU A 119 10.53 -0.76 -15.81
N ASP A 120 11.70 -1.23 -16.25
CA ASP A 120 11.95 -2.66 -16.47
C ASP A 120 12.13 -3.39 -15.13
N GLU A 121 12.83 -2.76 -14.18
CA GLU A 121 12.96 -3.22 -12.81
C GLU A 121 11.61 -3.19 -12.09
N ALA A 122 10.85 -2.09 -12.25
CA ALA A 122 9.50 -1.99 -11.71
C ALA A 122 8.59 -3.11 -12.23
N LYS A 123 8.63 -3.41 -13.53
CA LYS A 123 7.86 -4.49 -14.16
C LYS A 123 8.25 -5.86 -13.60
N THR A 124 9.53 -6.08 -13.36
CA THR A 124 10.05 -7.32 -12.77
C THR A 124 9.48 -7.52 -11.36
N GLU A 125 9.62 -6.51 -10.51
CA GLU A 125 9.17 -6.60 -9.11
C GLU A 125 7.64 -6.67 -8.99
N ILE A 126 6.89 -5.89 -9.77
CA ILE A 126 5.41 -5.95 -9.69
C ILE A 126 4.87 -7.31 -10.15
N THR A 127 5.51 -7.92 -11.15
CA THR A 127 5.14 -9.28 -11.60
C THR A 127 5.41 -10.29 -10.48
N LYS A 128 6.54 -10.16 -9.79
CA LYS A 128 6.86 -10.99 -8.62
C LYS A 128 5.85 -10.76 -7.48
N ALA A 129 5.46 -9.52 -7.21
CA ALA A 129 4.46 -9.19 -6.20
C ALA A 129 3.11 -9.88 -6.49
N ALA A 130 2.63 -9.81 -7.74
CA ALA A 130 1.40 -10.48 -8.18
C ALA A 130 1.48 -12.02 -8.07
N MET A 131 2.68 -12.61 -8.22
CA MET A 131 2.87 -14.05 -7.98
C MET A 131 2.81 -14.43 -6.50
N LEU A 132 3.34 -13.57 -5.61
CA LEU A 132 3.35 -13.77 -4.17
C LEU A 132 1.96 -13.53 -3.54
N VAL A 133 1.24 -12.52 -4.05
CA VAL A 133 -0.08 -12.11 -3.56
C VAL A 133 -1.03 -12.10 -4.76
N LYS A 134 -1.74 -13.21 -4.94
CA LYS A 134 -2.51 -13.48 -6.17
C LYS A 134 -3.81 -12.70 -6.29
N ASP A 135 -4.40 -12.28 -5.17
CA ASP A 135 -5.77 -11.75 -5.11
C ASP A 135 -5.81 -10.36 -4.44
N ASP A 136 -4.86 -9.47 -4.75
CA ASP A 136 -4.88 -8.08 -4.24
C ASP A 136 -5.14 -7.06 -5.37
N PRO A 137 -6.24 -6.29 -5.31
CA PRO A 137 -6.60 -5.36 -6.38
C PRO A 137 -5.58 -4.24 -6.59
N VAL A 138 -4.87 -3.80 -5.54
CA VAL A 138 -3.91 -2.68 -5.63
C VAL A 138 -2.67 -3.11 -6.40
N ILE A 139 -2.18 -4.33 -6.17
CA ILE A 139 -1.02 -4.88 -6.90
C ILE A 139 -1.32 -4.94 -8.41
N TYR A 140 -2.51 -5.37 -8.82
CA TYR A 140 -2.89 -5.37 -10.23
C TYR A 140 -3.15 -3.97 -10.80
N GLU A 141 -3.57 -3.02 -9.96
CA GLU A 141 -3.64 -1.61 -10.36
C GLU A 141 -2.24 -1.07 -10.69
N HIS A 142 -1.26 -1.28 -9.80
CA HIS A 142 0.15 -0.91 -10.03
C HIS A 142 0.73 -1.62 -11.25
N LEU A 143 0.46 -2.92 -11.42
CA LEU A 143 0.88 -3.68 -12.61
C LEU A 143 0.36 -3.04 -13.90
N GLY A 144 -0.90 -2.62 -13.90
CA GLY A 144 -1.49 -1.96 -15.05
C GLY A 144 -0.93 -0.56 -15.31
N GLU A 145 -0.69 0.24 -14.26
CA GLU A 145 -0.06 1.56 -14.39
C GLU A 145 1.37 1.47 -14.93
N ILE A 146 2.17 0.53 -14.42
CA ILE A 146 3.54 0.26 -14.90
C ILE A 146 3.52 -0.19 -16.36
N SER A 147 2.63 -1.15 -16.69
CA SER A 147 2.50 -1.66 -18.07
C SER A 147 2.05 -0.57 -19.05
N LEU A 148 1.16 0.33 -18.63
CA LEU A 148 0.77 1.50 -19.43
C LEU A 148 1.94 2.40 -19.73
N LYS A 149 2.78 2.67 -18.73
CA LYS A 149 3.95 3.53 -18.89
C LYS A 149 5.00 2.94 -19.82
N GLN A 150 5.08 1.61 -19.89
CA GLN A 150 5.90 0.86 -20.86
C GLN A 150 5.25 0.74 -22.26
N ASN A 151 4.07 1.34 -22.48
CA ASN A 151 3.26 1.20 -23.71
C ASN A 151 2.77 -0.25 -23.98
N LEU A 152 2.77 -1.11 -22.96
CA LEU A 152 2.23 -2.47 -23.02
C LEU A 152 0.71 -2.42 -22.81
N ARG A 153 0.01 -1.84 -23.79
CA ARG A 153 -1.39 -1.44 -23.69
C ARG A 153 -2.34 -2.60 -23.34
N GLN A 154 -2.09 -3.79 -23.89
CA GLN A 154 -2.97 -4.93 -23.65
C GLN A 154 -2.74 -5.56 -22.27
N GLU A 155 -1.49 -5.64 -21.82
CA GLU A 155 -1.17 -6.10 -20.46
C GLU A 155 -1.77 -5.17 -19.40
N ALA A 156 -1.67 -3.86 -19.64
CA ALA A 156 -2.31 -2.86 -18.81
C ALA A 156 -3.82 -3.04 -18.70
N LYS A 157 -4.50 -3.25 -19.84
CA LYS A 157 -5.93 -3.49 -19.89
C LYS A 157 -6.31 -4.71 -19.06
N GLU A 158 -5.61 -5.84 -19.26
CA GLU A 158 -5.89 -7.08 -18.53
C GLU A 158 -5.63 -6.94 -17.02
N ALA A 159 -4.52 -6.30 -16.64
CA ALA A 159 -4.20 -6.09 -15.22
C ALA A 159 -5.26 -5.23 -14.51
N TRP A 160 -5.66 -4.11 -15.11
CA TRP A 160 -6.74 -3.29 -14.55
C TRP A 160 -8.08 -3.99 -14.55
N LEU A 161 -8.39 -4.79 -15.57
CA LEU A 161 -9.62 -5.58 -15.59
C LEU A 161 -9.64 -6.59 -14.44
N HIS A 162 -8.51 -7.27 -14.20
CA HIS A 162 -8.39 -8.21 -13.09
C HIS A 162 -8.46 -7.50 -11.72
N SER A 163 -7.86 -6.32 -11.58
CA SER A 163 -8.06 -5.46 -10.39
C SER A 163 -9.55 -5.18 -10.14
N LEU A 164 -10.32 -4.86 -11.19
CA LEU A 164 -11.77 -4.64 -11.12
C LEU A 164 -12.60 -5.92 -10.90
N GLU A 165 -12.04 -7.10 -11.11
CA GLU A 165 -12.68 -8.37 -10.71
C GLU A 165 -12.52 -8.65 -9.23
N LEU A 166 -11.42 -8.18 -8.63
CA LEU A 166 -11.15 -8.29 -7.21
C LEU A 166 -11.89 -7.19 -6.42
N ASP A 167 -11.90 -5.96 -6.94
CA ASP A 167 -12.70 -4.84 -6.43
C ASP A 167 -13.57 -4.19 -7.53
N PRO A 168 -14.78 -4.75 -7.78
CA PRO A 168 -15.71 -4.21 -8.78
C PRO A 168 -16.37 -2.88 -8.37
N SER A 169 -16.06 -2.36 -7.18
CA SER A 169 -16.60 -1.10 -6.66
C SER A 169 -15.66 0.09 -6.85
N ASN A 170 -14.42 -0.13 -7.32
CA ASN A 170 -13.42 0.91 -7.56
C ASN A 170 -13.81 1.83 -8.73
N ALA A 171 -14.65 2.82 -8.45
CA ALA A 171 -15.14 3.79 -9.43
C ALA A 171 -14.01 4.57 -10.12
N LYS A 172 -12.95 4.93 -9.37
CA LYS A 172 -11.80 5.66 -9.92
C LYS A 172 -11.07 4.85 -10.99
N LEU A 173 -10.89 3.55 -10.78
CA LEU A 173 -10.26 2.68 -11.77
C LEU A 173 -11.18 2.43 -12.98
N ILE A 174 -12.50 2.32 -12.77
CA ILE A 174 -13.48 2.25 -13.87
C ILE A 174 -13.38 3.47 -14.78
N ASP A 175 -13.33 4.67 -14.19
CA ASP A 175 -13.23 5.92 -14.95
C ASP A 175 -11.91 5.99 -15.73
N ARG A 176 -10.77 5.73 -15.07
CA ARG A 176 -9.45 5.67 -15.74
C ARG A 176 -9.44 4.64 -16.88
N TYR A 177 -10.04 3.48 -16.69
CA TYR A 177 -10.12 2.43 -17.72
C TYR A 177 -10.86 2.93 -18.97
N LYS A 178 -11.99 3.63 -18.78
CA LYS A 178 -12.76 4.26 -19.86
C LYS A 178 -12.00 5.38 -20.55
N GLU A 179 -11.40 6.29 -19.77
CA GLU A 179 -10.61 7.43 -20.27
C GLU A 179 -9.41 6.99 -21.10
N ARG A 180 -8.76 5.88 -20.72
CA ARG A 180 -7.68 5.28 -21.51
C ARG A 180 -8.16 4.60 -22.78
N GLY A 181 -9.46 4.56 -23.05
CA GLY A 181 -10.06 3.97 -24.25
C GLY A 181 -10.03 2.45 -24.26
N PHE A 182 -10.10 1.81 -23.09
CA PHE A 182 -10.15 0.34 -23.00
C PHE A 182 -11.56 -0.24 -23.14
N GLY A 183 -12.58 0.62 -23.20
CA GLY A 183 -14.00 0.25 -23.23
C GLY A 183 -14.65 0.46 -21.88
N ASP A 184 -15.83 -0.14 -21.67
CA ASP A 184 -16.52 -0.12 -20.38
C ASP A 184 -16.29 -1.45 -19.63
N PRO A 185 -15.50 -1.45 -18.53
CA PRO A 185 -15.18 -2.69 -17.83
C PRO A 185 -16.39 -3.27 -17.10
N THR A 186 -17.46 -2.49 -16.85
CA THR A 186 -18.68 -2.97 -16.21
C THR A 186 -19.54 -3.84 -17.13
N LEU A 187 -19.20 -3.87 -18.42
CA LEU A 187 -19.84 -4.74 -19.41
C LEU A 187 -19.15 -6.11 -19.51
N GLU A 188 -17.92 -6.24 -19.02
CA GLU A 188 -17.16 -7.49 -19.00
C GLU A 188 -17.79 -8.47 -18.01
N GLU A 189 -18.02 -9.72 -18.43
CA GLU A 189 -18.76 -10.69 -17.60
C GLU A 189 -18.03 -10.97 -16.28
N ARG A 190 -16.69 -11.04 -16.28
CA ARG A 190 -15.88 -11.28 -15.07
C ARG A 190 -16.12 -10.20 -14.00
N VAL A 191 -16.23 -8.93 -14.39
CA VAL A 191 -16.51 -7.80 -13.47
C VAL A 191 -17.97 -7.82 -13.02
N ARG A 192 -18.91 -8.19 -13.91
CA ARG A 192 -20.33 -8.34 -13.53
C ARG A 192 -20.54 -9.46 -12.52
N GLU A 193 -19.90 -10.60 -12.73
CA GLU A 193 -19.91 -11.72 -11.79
C GLU A 193 -19.31 -11.33 -10.45
N ALA A 194 -18.16 -10.66 -10.44
CA ALA A 194 -17.55 -10.12 -9.23
C ALA A 194 -18.52 -9.22 -8.45
N LYS A 195 -19.18 -8.28 -9.14
CA LYS A 195 -20.16 -7.37 -8.54
C LYS A 195 -21.35 -8.11 -7.92
N ARG A 196 -21.84 -9.17 -8.58
CA ARG A 196 -22.91 -10.04 -8.04
C ARG A 196 -22.45 -10.75 -6.76
N ARG A 197 -21.24 -11.33 -6.76
CA ARG A 197 -20.65 -12.00 -5.58
C ARG A 197 -20.54 -11.04 -4.38
N VAL A 198 -20.00 -9.85 -4.58
CA VAL A 198 -19.86 -8.83 -3.52
C VAL A 198 -21.22 -8.41 -2.96
N SER A 199 -22.21 -8.22 -3.83
CA SER A 199 -23.58 -7.86 -3.43
C SER A 199 -24.24 -8.96 -2.59
N GLN A 200 -24.09 -10.23 -2.97
CA GLN A 200 -24.63 -11.37 -2.24
C GLN A 200 -23.99 -11.53 -0.85
N ASN A 201 -22.66 -11.38 -0.77
CA ASN A 201 -21.95 -11.44 0.51
C ASN A 201 -22.38 -10.34 1.47
N THR A 202 -22.62 -9.12 0.97
CA THR A 202 -23.09 -7.98 1.77
C THR A 202 -24.50 -8.18 2.32
N ILE A 203 -25.36 -8.90 1.60
CA ILE A 203 -26.72 -9.25 2.06
C ILE A 203 -26.66 -10.32 3.16
N ASN A 204 -25.80 -11.32 2.99
CA ASN A 204 -25.69 -12.44 3.95
C ASN A 204 -24.96 -12.07 5.26
N SER A 205 -24.22 -10.95 5.28
CA SER A 205 -23.49 -10.47 6.46
C SER A 205 -24.24 -9.42 7.30
N LYS A 206 -25.50 -9.11 6.94
CA LYS A 206 -26.40 -8.21 7.67
C LYS A 206 -27.50 -9.00 8.36
#